data_AF-A2FN52-F1
#
_entry.id   AF-A2FN52-F1
#
_cell.length_a   1.000
_cell.length_b   1.000
_cell.length_c   1.000
_cell.angle_alpha   90.00
_cell.angle_beta   90.00
_cell.angle_gamma   90.00
#
_symmetry.space_group_name_H-M   'P 1'
#
loop_
_entity.id
_entity.type
_entity.pdbx_description
1 polymer ?
#
loop_
_entity_poly.entity_id
_entity_poly.type
_entity_poly.pdbx_seq_one_letter_code
_entity_poly.pdbx_strand_id
1 'polypeptide(L)' 'MSAQTSKGTALIIDGGCEFNMSKGNLNHYLTDVAKKQLESFGWNVITTVVENGYDIQEEIDKFLKCNIVILQ' A
#
# COMPACT_ATOMS: atom_id res chain seq x y z
N MET A 1 10.77 -11.40 -26.70
CA MET A 1 10.52 -11.36 -25.24
C MET A 1 9.82 -10.05 -24.95
N SER A 2 8.50 -10.06 -24.79
CA SER A 2 7.72 -8.84 -24.52
C SER A 2 7.98 -8.40 -23.08
N ALA A 3 8.56 -7.22 -22.90
CA ALA A 3 8.62 -6.58 -21.59
C ALA A 3 7.18 -6.41 -21.08
N GLN A 4 6.85 -7.08 -19.98
CA GLN A 4 5.53 -6.98 -19.37
C GLN A 4 5.44 -5.60 -18.70
N THR A 5 4.90 -4.63 -19.41
CA THR A 5 4.69 -3.27 -18.89
C THR A 5 3.78 -3.37 -17.66
N SER A 6 4.21 -2.83 -16.51
CA SER A 6 3.37 -2.82 -15.30
C SER A 6 2.04 -2.13 -15.60
N LYS A 7 0.92 -2.70 -15.14
CA LYS A 7 -0.42 -2.11 -15.34
C LYS A 7 -0.55 -0.71 -14.74
N GLY A 8 0.25 -0.41 -13.72
CA GLY A 8 0.30 0.86 -13.00
C GLY A 8 0.94 0.66 -11.64
N THR A 9 1.01 1.75 -10.86
CA THR A 9 1.44 1.74 -9.47
C THR A 9 0.24 1.95 -8.55
N ALA A 10 0.09 1.08 -7.55
CA ALA A 10 -0.90 1.19 -6.49
C ALA A 10 -0.21 1.59 -5.18
N LEU A 11 -0.75 2.61 -4.49
CA LEU A 11 -0.36 2.96 -3.13
C LEU A 11 -1.39 2.40 -2.16
N ILE A 12 -0.95 1.61 -1.18
CA ILE A 12 -1.78 1.13 -0.07
C ILE A 12 -1.31 1.82 1.20
N ILE A 13 -2.22 2.52 1.87
CA ILE A 13 -1.98 3.14 3.17
C ILE A 13 -2.63 2.25 4.21
N ASP A 14 -1.81 1.58 5.01
CA ASP A 14 -2.22 0.75 6.12
C ASP A 14 -2.39 1.62 7.37
N GLY A 15 -3.65 1.89 7.70
CA GLY A 15 -4.11 2.58 8.90
C GLY A 15 -4.33 1.64 10.09
N GLY A 16 -3.88 0.38 10.01
CA GLY A 16 -3.77 -0.50 11.17
C GLY A 16 -2.93 0.16 12.26
N CYS A 17 -3.53 0.29 13.44
CA CYS A 17 -2.88 0.85 14.61
C CYS A 17 -3.33 0.12 15.87
N GLU A 18 -2.39 -0.12 16.77
CA GLU A 18 -2.63 -0.56 18.12
C GLU A 18 -3.19 0.60 18.95
N PHE A 19 -4.50 0.54 19.21
CA PHE A 19 -5.19 1.54 20.01
C PHE A 19 -6.25 0.86 20.89
N ASN A 20 -6.01 0.91 22.21
CA ASN A 20 -6.84 0.26 23.22
C ASN A 20 -7.00 -1.25 22.98
N MET A 21 -8.17 -1.70 22.50
CA MET A 21 -8.45 -3.10 22.19
C MET A 21 -8.18 -3.46 20.72
N SER A 22 -8.00 -2.46 19.86
CA SER A 22 -7.61 -2.69 18.47
C SER A 22 -6.12 -2.99 18.42
N LYS A 23 -5.75 -4.07 17.73
CA LYS A 23 -4.35 -4.45 17.49
C LYS A 23 -3.88 -4.19 16.06
N GLY A 24 -4.72 -3.59 15.19
CA GLY A 24 -4.38 -3.36 13.78
C GLY A 24 -4.28 -4.62 12.90
N ASN A 25 -4.17 -5.83 13.48
CA ASN A 25 -3.91 -7.09 12.77
C ASN A 25 -4.78 -7.37 11.53
N LEU A 26 -6.06 -6.98 11.55
CA LEU A 26 -6.92 -7.18 10.38
C LEU A 26 -6.53 -6.26 9.22
N ASN A 27 -6.20 -4.99 9.49
CA ASN A 27 -5.73 -4.05 8.46
C ASN A 27 -4.40 -4.48 7.87
N HIS A 28 -3.46 -4.91 8.72
CA HIS A 28 -2.18 -5.46 8.25
C HIS A 28 -2.40 -6.69 7.36
N TYR A 29 -3.28 -7.60 7.77
CA TYR A 29 -3.60 -8.80 7.00
C TYR A 29 -4.25 -8.45 5.65
N LEU A 30 -5.23 -7.53 5.62
CA LEU A 30 -5.90 -7.14 4.39
C LEU A 30 -4.99 -6.33 3.46
N THR A 31 -4.08 -5.52 4.01
CA THR A 31 -3.01 -4.84 3.25
C THR A 31 -2.13 -5.87 2.54
N ASP A 32 -1.71 -6.93 3.24
CA ASP A 32 -0.92 -8.02 2.66
C ASP A 32 -1.69 -8.79 1.58
N VAL A 33 -2.97 -9.05 1.79
CA VAL A 33 -3.84 -9.71 0.79
C VAL A 33 -3.96 -8.84 -0.46
N ALA A 34 -4.25 -7.54 -0.29
CA ALA A 34 -4.38 -6.60 -1.40
C ALA A 34 -3.07 -6.48 -2.19
N LYS A 35 -1.93 -6.36 -1.50
CA LYS A 35 -0.60 -6.32 -2.11
C LYS A 35 -0.34 -7.56 -2.97
N LYS A 36 -0.47 -8.77 -2.40
CA LYS A 36 -0.24 -10.03 -3.13
C LYS A 36 -1.15 -10.16 -4.34
N GLN A 37 -2.41 -9.77 -4.21
CA GLN A 37 -3.37 -9.85 -5.31
C GLN A 37 -3.02 -8.87 -6.44
N LEU A 38 -2.69 -7.62 -6.12
CA LEU A 38 -2.32 -6.61 -7.11
C LEU A 38 -1.01 -6.95 -7.83
N GLU A 39 -0.01 -7.43 -7.10
CA GLU A 39 1.25 -7.93 -7.66
C GLU A 39 0.99 -9.11 -8.62
N SER A 40 0.11 -10.05 -8.25
CA SER A 40 -0.28 -11.16 -9.13
C SER A 40 -0.96 -10.71 -10.43
N PHE A 41 -1.59 -9.53 -10.42
CA PHE A 41 -2.22 -8.92 -11.59
C PHE A 41 -1.25 -8.05 -12.41
N GLY A 42 0.02 -7.95 -12.01
CA GLY A 42 1.07 -7.20 -12.71
C GLY A 42 1.10 -5.72 -12.37
N TRP A 43 0.61 -5.32 -11.19
CA TRP A 43 0.77 -3.97 -10.66
C TRP A 43 2.05 -3.84 -9.84
N ASN A 44 2.63 -2.65 -9.84
CA ASN A 44 3.62 -2.26 -8.85
C ASN A 44 2.90 -1.79 -7.58
N VAL A 45 3.25 -2.29 -6.41
CA VAL A 45 2.57 -1.94 -5.16
C VAL A 45 3.54 -1.26 -4.20
N ILE A 46 3.15 -0.10 -3.70
CA ILE A 46 3.84 0.65 -2.66
C ILE A 46 2.95 0.63 -1.42
N THR A 47 3.52 0.45 -0.24
CA THR A 47 2.78 0.42 1.02
C THR A 47 3.36 1.43 2.01
N THR A 48 2.50 2.15 2.71
CA THR A 48 2.86 3.01 3.85
C THR A 48 2.09 2.51 5.07
N VAL A 49 2.78 2.20 6.18
CA VAL A 49 2.15 1.85 7.45
C VAL A 49 2.17 3.08 8.34
N VAL A 50 0.99 3.64 8.62
CA VAL A 50 0.84 4.93 9.30
C VAL A 50 1.42 4.90 10.72
N GLU A 51 1.26 3.77 11.41
CA GLU A 51 1.72 3.58 12.79
C GLU A 51 3.26 3.71 12.94
N ASN A 52 4.02 3.37 11.91
CA ASN A 52 5.49 3.44 11.95
C ASN A 52 6.03 4.88 11.80
N GLY A 53 5.14 5.86 11.57
CA GLY A 53 5.53 7.20 11.13
C GLY A 53 5.91 7.22 9.64
N TYR A 54 5.92 8.40 9.05
CA TYR A 54 6.23 8.61 7.63
C TYR A 54 6.81 10.01 7.39
N ASP A 55 7.58 10.16 6.32
CA ASP A 55 8.05 11.46 5.86
C ASP A 55 7.05 12.08 4.88
N ILE A 56 6.70 13.34 5.10
CA ILE A 56 5.66 14.03 4.32
C ILE A 56 6.07 14.18 2.85
N GLN A 57 7.34 14.48 2.57
CA GLN A 57 7.80 14.65 1.19
C GLN A 57 7.82 13.30 0.47
N GLU A 58 8.26 12.23 1.14
CA GLU A 58 8.19 10.89 0.59
C GLU A 58 6.75 10.44 0.28
N GLU A 59 5.79 10.73 1.15
CA GLU A 59 4.38 10.41 0.88
C GLU A 59 3.84 11.21 -0.31
N ILE A 60 4.11 12.51 -0.40
CA ILE A 60 3.73 13.34 -1.56
C ILE A 60 4.25 12.71 -2.86
N ASP A 61 5.51 12.30 -2.86
CA ASP A 61 6.14 11.60 -3.99
C ASP A 61 5.42 10.30 -4.36
N LYS A 62 5.01 9.50 -3.37
CA LYS A 62 4.24 8.26 -3.58
C LYS A 62 2.87 8.57 -4.20
N PHE A 63 2.18 9.60 -3.71
CA PHE A 63 0.92 10.07 -4.27
C PHE A 63 1.07 10.49 -5.74
N LEU A 64 2.15 11.19 -6.09
CA LEU A 64 2.42 11.61 -7.47
C LEU A 64 2.77 10.43 -8.41
N LYS A 65 3.40 9.37 -7.88
CA LYS A 65 3.84 8.19 -8.66
C LYS A 65 2.74 7.16 -8.87
N CYS A 66 1.71 7.14 -8.02
CA CYS A 66 0.65 6.12 -8.06
C CYS A 66 -0.49 6.48 -9.02
N ASN A 67 -1.16 5.45 -9.54
CA ASN A 67 -2.38 5.56 -10.34
C ASN A 67 -3.63 5.39 -9.47
N ILE A 68 -3.52 4.62 -8.38
CA ILE A 68 -4.59 4.35 -7.43
C ILE A 68 -4.06 4.42 -6.00
N VAL A 69 -4.92 4.86 -5.08
CA VAL A 69 -4.67 4.86 -3.64
C VAL A 69 -5.74 4.03 -2.95
N ILE A 70 -5.33 3.12 -2.08
CA ILE A 70 -6.19 2.30 -1.24
C ILE A 70 -5.90 2.67 0.21
N LEU A 71 -6.95 3.02 0.96
CA LEU A 71 -6.88 3.24 2.40
C LEU A 71 -7.42 1.99 3.08
N GLN A 72 -6.58 1.32 3.86
CA GLN A 72 -6.90 0.07 4.55
C GLN A 72 -6.91 0.26 6.06
#